data_AF-X1V3U7-F1
#
_entry.id   AF-X1V3U7-F1
#
_cell.length_a   1.000
_cell.length_b   1.000
_cell.length_c   1.000
_cell.angle_alpha   90.00
_cell.angle_beta   90.00
_cell.angle_gamma   90.00
#
_symmetry.space_group_name_H-M   'P 1'
#
loop_
_entity.id
_entity.type
_entity.pdbx_description
1 polymer ?
#
loop_
_entity_poly.entity_id
_entity_poly.type
_entity_poly.pdbx_seq_one_letter_code
_entity_poly.pdbx_strand_id
1 'polypeptide(L)'
;MDHKKMIKFLEIIGIIFMSVSVLEIEFVIFLNFAEFNISGSPMLLSEFIYSSSFISLTGTVLWLIYIISIVIFLIVGFFIFKTANKNMIESKSLAKLMIVLGMAILIGALVKMNYLVLLGKTKLSSGISFQTILYSFNITPLMPAIVWTYFISVNCFLMMTPLIITAFGIKWTLVIEQSETEKEENNKK
;
A
#
# COMPACT_ATOMS: atom_id res chain seq x y z
N MET A 1 -11.37 25.62 6.93
CA MET A 1 -11.61 24.15 7.00
C MET A 1 -11.74 23.82 8.49
N ASP A 2 -12.62 22.92 8.90
CA ASP A 2 -12.92 22.75 10.33
C ASP A 2 -12.16 21.54 10.88
N HIS A 3 -11.66 21.62 12.12
CA HIS A 3 -10.93 20.53 12.78
C HIS A 3 -11.69 19.18 12.71
N LYS A 4 -13.01 19.22 12.92
CA LYS A 4 -13.90 18.05 12.78
C LYS A 4 -13.91 17.44 11.38
N LYS A 5 -13.80 18.27 10.32
CA LYS A 5 -13.71 17.79 8.93
C LYS A 5 -12.37 17.09 8.70
N MET A 6 -11.28 17.56 9.30
CA MET A 6 -9.97 16.93 9.19
C MET A 6 -9.90 15.57 9.87
N ILE A 7 -10.51 15.45 11.04
CA ILE A 7 -10.61 14.16 11.72
C ILE A 7 -11.43 13.17 10.86
N LYS A 8 -12.59 13.60 10.36
CA LYS A 8 -13.43 12.75 9.49
C LYS A 8 -12.70 12.34 8.20
N PHE A 9 -11.88 13.23 7.63
CA PHE A 9 -11.04 12.90 6.49
C PHE A 9 -10.04 11.78 6.83
N LEU A 10 -9.32 11.90 7.96
CA LEU A 10 -8.40 10.85 8.39
C LEU A 10 -9.09 9.52 8.71
N GLU A 11 -10.28 9.56 9.29
CA GLU A 11 -11.10 8.38 9.55
C GLU A 11 -11.43 7.64 8.24
N ILE A 12 -11.92 8.36 7.23
CA ILE A 12 -12.23 7.80 5.90
C ILE A 12 -10.98 7.19 5.26
N ILE A 13 -9.84 7.90 5.32
CA ILE A 13 -8.57 7.40 4.81
C ILE A 13 -8.15 6.12 5.53
N GLY A 14 -8.26 6.08 6.86
CA GLY A 14 -7.95 4.90 7.66
C GLY A 14 -8.81 3.69 7.23
N ILE A 15 -10.11 3.90 7.03
CA ILE A 15 -11.03 2.86 6.54
C ILE A 15 -10.60 2.36 5.15
N ILE A 16 -10.33 3.27 4.21
CA ILE A 16 -9.89 2.90 2.85
C ILE A 16 -8.60 2.07 2.91
N PHE A 17 -7.62 2.48 3.71
CA PHE A 17 -6.35 1.75 3.88
C PHE A 17 -6.58 0.34 4.43
N MET A 18 -7.45 0.20 5.43
CA MET A 18 -7.79 -1.11 5.99
C MET A 18 -8.50 -1.99 4.94
N SER A 19 -9.52 -1.47 4.26
CA SER A 19 -10.27 -2.22 3.24
C SER A 19 -9.38 -2.68 2.09
N VAL A 20 -8.53 -1.79 1.57
CA VAL A 20 -7.58 -2.13 0.48
C VAL A 20 -6.59 -3.20 0.94
N SER A 21 -6.05 -3.09 2.16
CA SER A 21 -5.09 -4.06 2.68
C SER A 21 -5.73 -5.43 2.91
N VAL A 22 -6.99 -5.47 3.38
CA VAL A 22 -7.75 -6.73 3.52
C VAL A 22 -7.98 -7.38 2.16
N LEU A 23 -8.40 -6.61 1.16
CA LEU A 23 -8.58 -7.13 -0.21
C LEU A 23 -7.25 -7.67 -0.79
N GLU A 24 -6.13 -6.99 -0.55
CA GLU A 24 -4.82 -7.51 -0.96
C GLU A 24 -4.49 -8.85 -0.28
N ILE A 25 -4.78 -9.01 1.01
CA ILE A 25 -4.59 -10.27 1.74
C ILE A 25 -5.47 -11.38 1.13
N GLU A 26 -6.74 -11.09 0.87
CA GLU A 26 -7.67 -12.04 0.24
C GLU A 26 -7.14 -12.49 -1.14
N PHE A 27 -6.65 -11.56 -1.96
CA PHE A 27 -6.07 -11.89 -3.26
C PHE A 27 -4.77 -12.67 -3.16
N VAL A 28 -3.91 -12.39 -2.18
CA VAL A 28 -2.71 -13.21 -1.91
C VAL A 28 -3.12 -14.63 -1.55
N ILE A 29 -4.08 -14.81 -0.65
CA ILE A 29 -4.58 -16.12 -0.26
C ILE A 29 -5.12 -16.85 -1.48
N PHE A 30 -6.02 -16.22 -2.24
CA PHE A 30 -6.60 -16.79 -3.45
C PHE A 30 -5.53 -17.22 -4.47
N LEU A 31 -4.52 -16.38 -4.70
CA LEU A 31 -3.44 -16.68 -5.62
C LEU A 31 -2.62 -17.90 -5.21
N ASN A 32 -2.37 -18.12 -3.92
CA ASN A 32 -1.62 -19.30 -3.46
C ASN A 32 -2.31 -20.62 -3.82
N PHE A 33 -3.62 -20.60 -4.05
CA PHE A 33 -4.43 -21.74 -4.47
C PHE A 33 -4.83 -21.70 -5.95
N ALA A 34 -4.37 -20.70 -6.71
CA ALA A 34 -4.60 -20.67 -8.15
C ALA A 34 -3.66 -21.64 -8.86
N GLU A 35 -4.19 -22.39 -9.83
CA GLU A 35 -3.42 -23.32 -10.66
C GLU A 35 -2.74 -22.63 -11.85
N PHE A 36 -1.54 -23.09 -12.16
CA PHE A 36 -0.64 -22.64 -13.22
C PHE A 36 -0.30 -23.85 -14.07
N ASN A 37 -0.30 -23.71 -15.40
CA ASN A 37 0.07 -24.82 -16.28
C ASN A 37 1.50 -24.61 -16.78
N ILE A 38 2.46 -25.07 -15.99
CA ILE A 38 3.88 -24.90 -16.27
C ILE A 38 4.40 -26.21 -16.83
N SER A 39 4.90 -26.19 -18.07
CA SER A 39 5.43 -27.37 -18.77
C SER A 39 4.40 -28.49 -18.98
N GLY A 40 3.10 -28.17 -19.07
CA GLY A 40 2.04 -29.13 -19.37
C GLY A 40 1.43 -29.84 -18.16
N SER A 41 1.93 -29.57 -16.94
CA SER A 41 1.34 -30.05 -15.68
C SER A 41 0.73 -28.90 -14.88
N PRO A 42 -0.48 -29.07 -14.32
CA PRO A 42 -1.04 -28.11 -13.37
C PRO A 42 -0.22 -28.11 -12.08
N MET A 43 0.09 -26.92 -11.58
CA MET A 43 0.86 -26.66 -10.37
C MET A 43 0.27 -25.44 -9.66
N LEU A 44 0.18 -25.45 -8.33
CA LEU A 44 -0.31 -24.29 -7.59
C LEU A 44 0.74 -23.17 -7.57
N LEU A 45 0.32 -21.90 -7.46
CA LEU A 45 1.28 -20.80 -7.31
C LEU A 45 2.16 -20.99 -6.08
N SER A 46 1.60 -21.52 -4.99
CA SER A 46 2.36 -21.81 -3.77
C SER A 46 3.48 -22.81 -4.03
N GLU A 47 3.18 -23.90 -4.73
CA GLU A 47 4.18 -24.89 -5.15
C GLU A 47 5.24 -24.26 -6.06
N PHE A 48 4.83 -23.36 -6.96
CA PHE A 48 5.73 -22.66 -7.85
C PHE A 48 6.65 -21.65 -7.13
N ILE A 49 6.09 -20.79 -6.27
CA ILE A 49 6.82 -19.70 -5.58
C ILE A 49 7.71 -20.24 -4.45
N TYR A 50 7.28 -21.31 -3.77
CA TYR A 50 8.06 -21.87 -2.66
C TYR A 50 9.03 -22.97 -3.09
N SER A 51 9.00 -23.38 -4.37
CA SER A 51 9.97 -24.32 -4.91
C SER A 51 11.20 -23.61 -5.50
N SER A 52 12.36 -23.94 -4.96
CA SER A 52 13.66 -23.45 -5.44
C SER A 52 14.03 -23.97 -6.84
N SER A 53 13.31 -24.96 -7.36
CA SER A 53 13.54 -25.48 -8.73
C SER A 53 12.95 -24.58 -9.82
N PHE A 54 12.00 -23.71 -9.46
CA PHE A 54 11.29 -22.85 -10.42
C PHE A 54 11.64 -21.37 -10.24
N ILE A 55 11.59 -20.87 -9.00
CA ILE A 55 11.97 -19.51 -8.66
C ILE A 55 13.24 -19.50 -7.81
N SER A 56 14.05 -18.45 -7.95
CA SER A 56 15.21 -18.28 -7.08
C SER A 56 14.78 -17.99 -5.64
N LEU A 57 15.64 -18.34 -4.68
CA LEU A 57 15.41 -18.01 -3.25
C LEU A 57 15.14 -16.51 -3.05
N THR A 58 15.83 -15.65 -3.82
CA THR A 58 15.60 -14.20 -3.81
C THR A 58 14.17 -13.85 -4.19
N GLY A 59 13.59 -14.50 -5.21
CA GLY A 59 12.19 -14.29 -5.60
C GLY A 59 11.22 -14.71 -4.51
N THR A 60 11.43 -15.87 -3.88
CA THR A 60 10.61 -16.32 -2.75
C THR A 60 10.69 -15.34 -1.57
N VAL A 61 11.88 -14.84 -1.23
CA VAL A 61 12.06 -13.85 -0.16
C VAL A 61 11.35 -12.54 -0.50
N LEU A 62 11.44 -12.07 -1.74
CA LEU A 62 10.72 -10.86 -2.18
C LEU A 62 9.20 -11.02 -2.05
N TRP A 63 8.67 -12.20 -2.40
CA TRP A 63 7.25 -12.50 -2.21
C TRP A 63 6.83 -12.46 -0.73
N LEU A 64 7.60 -13.08 0.17
CA LEU A 64 7.31 -13.05 1.60
C LEU A 64 7.37 -11.63 2.18
N ILE A 65 8.39 -10.85 1.82
CA ILE A 65 8.52 -9.46 2.24
C ILE A 65 7.34 -8.63 1.72
N TYR A 66 6.90 -8.88 0.48
CA TYR A 66 5.70 -8.24 -0.07
C TYR A 66 4.44 -8.56 0.77
N ILE A 67 4.21 -9.83 1.13
CA ILE A 67 3.08 -10.22 1.99
C ILE A 67 3.17 -9.51 3.36
N ILE A 68 4.34 -9.52 4.00
CA ILE A 68 4.57 -8.86 5.29
C ILE A 68 4.25 -7.36 5.18
N SER A 69 4.63 -6.73 4.07
CA SER A 69 4.35 -5.31 3.85
C SER A 69 2.85 -5.02 3.79
N ILE A 70 2.02 -5.89 3.19
CA ILE A 70 0.56 -5.72 3.18
C ILE A 70 0.00 -5.71 4.61
N VAL A 71 0.49 -6.61 5.47
CA VAL A 71 0.09 -6.67 6.89
C VAL A 71 0.51 -5.40 7.63
N ILE A 72 1.71 -4.87 7.36
CA ILE A 72 2.16 -3.60 7.96
C ILE A 72 1.24 -2.45 7.55
N PHE A 73 0.83 -2.39 6.28
CA PHE A 73 -0.11 -1.37 5.79
C PHE A 73 -1.49 -1.47 6.45
N LEU A 74 -1.97 -2.69 6.73
CA LEU A 74 -3.20 -2.91 7.50
C LEU A 74 -3.08 -2.34 8.92
N ILE A 75 -1.96 -2.60 9.61
CA ILE A 75 -1.69 -2.07 10.95
C ILE A 75 -1.64 -0.54 10.94
N VAL A 76 -1.01 0.07 9.92
CA VAL A 76 -0.98 1.52 9.74
C VAL A 76 -2.39 2.08 9.54
N GLY A 77 -3.21 1.45 8.70
CA GLY A 77 -4.61 1.83 8.49
C GLY A 77 -5.41 1.82 9.79
N PHE A 78 -5.27 0.76 10.58
CA PHE A 78 -5.89 0.65 11.90
C PHE A 78 -5.43 1.74 12.87
N PHE A 79 -4.12 2.06 12.87
CA PHE A 79 -3.57 3.12 13.69
C PHE A 79 -4.14 4.49 13.31
N ILE A 80 -4.23 4.81 12.02
CA ILE A 80 -4.83 6.06 11.53
C ILE A 80 -6.29 6.18 11.99
N PHE A 81 -7.08 5.13 11.76
CA PHE A 81 -8.49 5.09 12.13
C PHE A 81 -8.70 5.29 13.64
N LYS A 82 -7.95 4.54 14.46
CA LYS A 82 -8.02 4.66 15.92
C LYS A 82 -7.62 6.05 16.41
N THR A 83 -6.62 6.65 15.76
CA THR A 83 -6.12 7.98 16.11
C THR A 83 -7.14 9.05 15.77
N ALA A 84 -7.80 8.96 14.62
CA ALA A 84 -8.90 9.84 14.25
C ALA A 84 -10.09 9.75 15.24
N ASN A 85 -10.49 8.53 15.62
CA ASN A 85 -11.68 8.33 16.46
C ASN A 85 -11.50 8.84 17.91
N LYS A 86 -10.26 8.96 18.39
CA LYS A 86 -10.00 9.45 19.76
C LYS A 86 -10.28 10.93 19.97
N ASN A 87 -10.50 11.75 18.93
CA ASN A 87 -10.89 13.19 18.99
C ASN A 87 -10.10 14.12 19.94
N MET A 88 -9.01 13.66 20.55
CA MET A 88 -8.26 14.37 21.59
C MET A 88 -7.00 15.09 21.06
N ILE A 89 -6.81 15.12 19.74
CA ILE A 89 -5.59 15.65 19.16
C ILE A 89 -5.77 17.13 18.86
N GLU A 90 -4.92 17.96 19.45
CA GLU A 90 -4.88 19.39 19.14
C GLU A 90 -4.65 19.63 17.64
N SER A 91 -5.25 20.68 17.10
CA SER A 91 -5.26 20.96 15.66
C SER A 91 -3.85 21.03 15.02
N LYS A 92 -2.89 21.63 15.73
CA LYS A 92 -1.50 21.78 15.27
C LYS A 92 -0.76 20.45 15.26
N SER A 93 -0.94 19.65 16.30
CA SER A 93 -0.39 18.30 16.41
C SER A 93 -0.99 17.36 15.36
N LEU A 94 -2.29 17.50 15.06
CA LEU A 94 -2.96 16.78 13.99
C LEU A 94 -2.34 17.10 12.61
N ALA A 95 -2.11 18.38 12.31
CA ALA A 95 -1.51 18.79 11.04
C ALA A 95 -0.13 18.17 10.83
N LYS A 96 0.74 18.22 11.84
CA LYS A 96 2.07 17.60 11.81
C LYS A 96 1.99 16.09 11.65
N LEU A 97 1.07 15.44 12.38
CA LEU A 97 0.85 14.00 12.28
C LEU A 97 0.44 13.59 10.86
N MET A 98 -0.44 14.35 10.20
CA MET A 98 -0.84 14.10 8.82
C MET A 98 0.34 14.13 7.85
N ILE A 99 1.22 15.12 8.00
CA ILE A 99 2.42 15.26 7.17
C ILE A 99 3.34 14.06 7.37
N VAL A 100 3.65 13.73 8.63
CA VAL A 100 4.55 12.61 8.96
C VAL A 100 3.97 11.28 8.49
N LEU A 101 2.69 11.01 8.74
CA LEU A 101 2.02 9.80 8.29
C LEU A 101 2.02 9.70 6.77
N GLY A 102 1.64 10.76 6.07
CA GLY A 102 1.65 10.79 4.60
C GLY A 102 3.03 10.45 4.04
N MET A 103 4.08 11.10 4.55
CA MET A 103 5.45 10.82 4.10
C MET A 103 5.91 9.39 4.42
N ALA A 104 5.61 8.87 5.62
CA ALA A 104 5.97 7.51 6.00
C ALA A 104 5.29 6.46 5.11
N ILE A 105 3.99 6.65 4.84
CA ILE A 105 3.20 5.78 3.96
C ILE A 105 3.74 5.83 2.53
N LEU A 106 4.09 7.02 2.02
CA LEU A 106 4.66 7.18 0.68
C LEU A 106 5.96 6.40 0.51
N ILE A 107 6.88 6.50 1.49
CA ILE A 107 8.14 5.74 1.49
C ILE A 107 7.85 4.24 1.54
N GLY A 108 6.94 3.81 2.42
CA GLY A 108 6.54 2.41 2.51
C GLY A 108 5.95 1.88 1.19
N ALA A 109 5.15 2.69 0.50
CA ALA A 109 4.49 2.30 -0.75
C ALA A 109 5.51 2.19 -1.90
N LEU A 110 6.49 3.09 -1.95
CA LEU A 110 7.61 3.01 -2.89
C LEU A 110 8.45 1.74 -2.69
N VAL A 111 8.76 1.42 -1.42
CA VAL A 111 9.51 0.21 -1.08
C VAL A 111 8.70 -1.04 -1.46
N LYS A 112 7.41 -1.08 -1.15
CA LYS A 112 6.51 -2.17 -1.51
C LYS A 112 6.41 -2.36 -3.03
N MET A 113 6.30 -1.29 -3.79
CA MET A 113 6.28 -1.33 -5.26
C MET A 113 7.60 -1.86 -5.84
N ASN A 114 8.74 -1.52 -5.25
CA ASN A 114 10.03 -2.07 -5.66
C ASN A 114 10.08 -3.60 -5.48
N TYR A 115 9.50 -4.15 -4.43
CA TYR A 115 9.43 -5.61 -4.24
C TYR A 115 8.63 -6.28 -5.37
N LEU A 116 7.49 -5.72 -5.77
CA LEU A 116 6.71 -6.23 -6.91
C LEU A 116 7.50 -6.18 -8.21
N VAL A 117 8.17 -5.06 -8.49
CA VAL A 117 8.96 -4.90 -9.73
C VAL A 117 10.13 -5.87 -9.76
N LEU A 118 10.86 -6.03 -8.65
CA LEU A 118 11.98 -6.97 -8.56
C LEU A 118 11.51 -8.42 -8.66
N LEU A 119 10.38 -8.76 -8.04
CA LEU A 119 9.76 -10.08 -8.16
C LEU A 119 9.37 -10.36 -9.62
N GLY A 120 8.71 -9.41 -10.29
CA GLY A 120 8.34 -9.54 -11.71
C GLY A 120 9.55 -9.72 -12.64
N LYS A 121 10.69 -9.11 -12.31
CA LYS A 121 11.96 -9.24 -13.05
C LYS A 121 12.76 -10.49 -12.72
N THR A 122 12.40 -11.21 -11.65
CA THR A 122 13.12 -12.43 -11.26
C THR A 122 13.06 -13.45 -12.38
N LYS A 123 14.22 -13.93 -12.81
CA LYS A 123 14.32 -14.98 -13.83
C LYS A 123 14.02 -16.33 -13.19
N LEU A 124 13.24 -17.11 -13.91
CA LEU A 124 12.92 -18.49 -13.57
C LEU A 124 14.00 -19.43 -14.11
N SER A 125 13.92 -20.71 -13.75
CA SER A 125 14.84 -21.74 -14.27
C SER A 125 14.85 -21.84 -15.80
N SER A 126 13.76 -21.46 -16.47
CA SER A 126 13.67 -21.36 -17.94
C SER A 126 14.37 -20.13 -18.54
N GLY A 127 14.89 -19.21 -17.72
CA GLY A 127 15.49 -17.95 -18.15
C GLY A 127 14.49 -16.83 -18.45
N ILE A 128 13.19 -17.15 -18.50
CA ILE A 128 12.08 -16.20 -18.69
C ILE A 128 11.78 -15.49 -17.36
N SER A 129 11.40 -14.21 -17.40
CA SER A 129 11.03 -13.47 -16.18
C SER A 129 9.66 -13.90 -15.65
N PHE A 130 9.48 -13.82 -14.34
CA PHE A 130 8.22 -14.17 -13.67
C PHE A 130 7.02 -13.39 -14.25
N GLN A 131 7.19 -12.09 -14.49
CA GLN A 131 6.14 -11.26 -15.09
C GLN A 131 5.74 -11.75 -16.50
N THR A 132 6.70 -12.21 -17.31
CA THR A 132 6.40 -12.70 -18.66
C THR A 132 5.58 -13.99 -18.60
N ILE A 133 5.86 -14.85 -17.62
CA ILE A 133 5.04 -16.05 -17.39
C ILE A 133 3.63 -15.66 -16.96
N LEU A 134 3.48 -14.71 -16.04
CA LEU A 134 2.15 -14.28 -15.57
C LEU A 134 1.24 -13.78 -16.70
N TYR A 135 1.80 -13.11 -17.71
CA TYR A 135 1.05 -12.58 -18.86
C TYR A 135 0.96 -13.55 -20.05
N SER A 136 1.52 -14.75 -19.95
CA SER A 136 1.47 -15.74 -21.03
C SER A 136 0.21 -16.61 -20.88
N PHE A 137 -0.83 -16.31 -21.67
CA PHE A 137 -2.10 -17.07 -21.66
C PHE A 137 -1.95 -18.55 -22.03
N ASN A 138 -0.80 -18.96 -22.59
CA ASN A 138 -0.48 -20.35 -22.87
C ASN A 138 0.03 -21.11 -21.62
N ILE A 139 0.45 -20.40 -20.58
CA ILE A 139 1.13 -20.94 -19.38
C ILE A 139 0.31 -20.65 -18.12
N THR A 140 -0.28 -19.46 -18.03
CA THR A 140 -1.09 -19.04 -16.89
C THR A 140 -2.53 -18.75 -17.31
N PRO A 141 -3.52 -19.15 -16.49
CA PRO A 141 -4.87 -18.64 -16.64
C PRO A 141 -4.90 -17.10 -16.59
N LEU A 142 -5.96 -16.50 -17.12
CA LEU A 142 -6.16 -15.04 -17.10
C LEU A 142 -6.14 -14.46 -15.67
N MET A 143 -6.53 -15.24 -14.66
CA MET A 143 -6.67 -14.79 -13.27
C MET A 143 -5.36 -14.27 -12.64
N PRO A 144 -4.23 -15.00 -12.67
CA PRO A 144 -2.93 -14.49 -12.23
C PRO A 144 -2.52 -13.13 -12.82
N ALA A 145 -2.73 -12.91 -14.12
CA ALA A 145 -2.42 -11.65 -14.78
C ALA A 145 -3.28 -10.48 -14.27
N ILE A 146 -4.58 -10.73 -14.06
CA ILE A 146 -5.51 -9.75 -13.50
C ILE A 146 -5.09 -9.37 -12.07
N VAL A 147 -4.80 -10.36 -11.22
CA VAL A 147 -4.42 -10.09 -9.83
C VAL A 147 -3.06 -9.39 -9.74
N TRP A 148 -2.12 -9.72 -10.62
CA TRP A 148 -0.84 -9.01 -10.70
C TRP A 148 -1.03 -7.53 -11.09
N THR A 149 -1.90 -7.27 -12.06
CA THR A 149 -2.26 -5.89 -12.46
C THR A 149 -2.94 -5.16 -11.30
N TYR A 150 -3.84 -5.83 -10.58
CA TYR A 150 -4.49 -5.30 -9.39
C TYR A 150 -3.47 -4.88 -8.33
N PHE A 151 -2.47 -5.71 -8.00
CA PHE A 151 -1.42 -5.35 -7.04
C PHE A 151 -0.65 -4.11 -7.46
N ILE A 152 -0.30 -3.99 -8.74
CA ILE A 152 0.37 -2.78 -9.27
C ILE A 152 -0.54 -1.56 -9.09
N SER A 153 -1.81 -1.65 -9.51
CA SER A 153 -2.77 -0.55 -9.41
C SER A 153 -3.02 -0.10 -7.97
N VAL A 154 -3.15 -1.04 -7.03
CA VAL A 154 -3.30 -0.75 -5.60
C VAL A 154 -2.06 -0.02 -5.07
N ASN A 155 -0.85 -0.48 -5.40
CA ASN A 155 0.37 0.21 -4.96
C ASN A 155 0.46 1.63 -5.53
N CYS A 156 0.09 1.84 -6.79
CA CYS A 156 0.00 3.20 -7.35
C CYS A 156 -1.01 4.08 -6.59
N PHE A 157 -2.19 3.54 -6.26
CA PHE A 157 -3.18 4.25 -5.44
C PHE A 157 -2.63 4.59 -4.05
N LEU A 158 -1.93 3.65 -3.41
CA LEU A 158 -1.26 3.84 -2.11
C LEU A 158 -0.08 4.80 -2.17
N MET A 159 0.49 5.09 -3.35
CA MET A 159 1.49 6.14 -3.54
C MET A 159 0.83 7.53 -3.71
N MET A 160 -0.32 7.59 -4.38
CA MET A 160 -1.03 8.86 -4.61
C MET A 160 -1.74 9.37 -3.36
N THR A 161 -2.39 8.48 -2.61
CA THR A 161 -3.14 8.83 -1.40
C THR A 161 -2.31 9.58 -0.33
N PRO A 162 -1.09 9.15 0.03
CA PRO A 162 -0.26 9.87 1.00
C PRO A 162 0.16 11.26 0.52
N LEU A 163 0.38 11.47 -0.78
CA LEU A 163 0.65 12.81 -1.32
C LEU A 163 -0.52 13.75 -1.03
N ILE A 164 -1.75 13.26 -1.21
CA ILE A 164 -2.97 14.00 -0.89
C ILE A 164 -3.02 14.30 0.61
N ILE A 165 -2.81 13.31 1.48
CA ILE A 165 -2.82 13.49 2.94
C ILE A 165 -1.79 14.54 3.36
N THR A 166 -0.55 14.45 2.86
CA THR A 166 0.52 15.40 3.14
C THR A 166 0.16 16.80 2.69
N ALA A 167 -0.38 16.96 1.47
CA ALA A 167 -0.81 18.26 0.95
C ALA A 167 -1.91 18.89 1.83
N PHE A 168 -2.88 18.10 2.29
CA PHE A 168 -3.89 18.56 3.24
C PHE A 168 -3.28 18.94 4.60
N GLY A 169 -2.32 18.16 5.10
CA GLY A 169 -1.59 18.47 6.33
C GLY A 169 -0.80 19.79 6.26
N ILE A 170 -0.11 20.04 5.15
CA ILE A 170 0.62 21.30 4.90
C ILE A 170 -0.37 22.47 4.85
N LYS A 171 -1.42 22.36 4.03
CA LYS A 171 -2.45 23.40 3.92
C LYS A 171 -3.08 23.70 5.27
N TRP A 172 -3.34 22.67 6.08
CA TRP A 172 -3.92 22.84 7.40
C TRP A 172 -2.98 23.54 8.38
N THR A 173 -1.69 23.22 8.33
CA THR A 173 -0.65 23.92 9.11
C THR A 173 -0.65 25.42 8.81
N LEU A 174 -0.66 25.80 7.52
CA LEU A 174 -0.67 27.21 7.10
C LEU A 174 -1.91 27.97 7.59
N VAL A 175 -3.09 27.33 7.56
CA VAL A 175 -4.33 27.95 8.05
C VAL A 175 -4.28 28.19 9.56
N ILE A 176 -3.68 27.28 10.32
CA ILE A 176 -3.52 27.44 11.77
C ILE A 176 -2.60 28.62 12.06
N GLU A 177 -1.44 28.69 11.39
CA GLU A 177 -0.47 29.77 11.57
C GLU A 177 -1.06 31.15 11.26
N GLN A 178 -1.77 31.30 10.14
CA GLN A 178 -2.46 32.55 9.80
C GLN A 178 -3.46 32.98 10.88
N SER A 179 -4.26 32.03 11.40
CA SER A 179 -5.25 32.33 12.44
C SER A 179 -4.62 32.69 13.79
N GLU A 180 -3.41 32.20 14.09
CA GLU A 180 -2.64 32.59 15.27
C GLU A 180 -2.11 34.02 15.11
N THR A 181 -1.58 34.37 13.94
CA THR A 181 -1.05 35.73 13.66
C THR A 181 -2.15 36.80 13.69
N GLU A 182 -3.31 36.56 13.07
CA GLU A 182 -4.43 37.52 13.07
C GLU A 182 -4.96 37.81 14.49
N LYS A 183 -4.95 36.81 15.38
CA LYS A 183 -5.35 36.99 16.78
C LYS A 183 -4.35 37.82 17.57
N GLU A 184 -3.06 37.63 17.34
CA GLU A 184 -2.01 38.43 17.99
C GLU A 184 -2.05 39.89 17.56
N GLU A 185 -2.34 40.17 16.28
CA GLU A 185 -2.48 41.54 15.78
C GLU A 185 -3.71 42.25 16.34
N ASN A 186 -4.84 41.54 16.46
CA ASN A 186 -6.07 42.10 17.04
C ASN A 186 -5.96 42.34 18.55
N ASN A 187 -5.15 41.56 19.29
CA ASN A 187 -4.92 41.78 20.72
C ASN A 187 -3.93 42.94 21.01
N LYS A 188 -3.23 43.46 19.98
CA LYS A 188 -2.30 44.59 20.09
C LYS A 188 -2.93 45.94 19.72
N LYS A 189 -4.17 45.95 19.20
CA LYS A 189 -4.96 47.15 18.89
C LYS A 189 -5.93 47.45 20.01
#